data_AF-A0AAN6QQV5-F1
#
_entry.id   AF-A0AAN6QQV5-F1
#
_cell.length_a   1.000
_cell.length_b   1.000
_cell.length_c   1.000
_cell.angle_alpha   90.00
_cell.angle_beta   90.00
_cell.angle_gamma   90.00
#
_symmetry.space_group_name_H-M   'P 1'
#
loop_
_entity.id
_entity.type
_entity.pdbx_description
1 polymer ?
#
loop_
_entity_poly.entity_id
_entity_poly.type
_entity_poly.pdbx_seq_one_letter_code
_entity_poly.pdbx_strand_id
1 'polypeptide(L)'
;MRRSILKSAQSAARALKGEDALVYNRTIPYICAACRRTAATPPSQIPITTQRRPLTTTPIPRQPPTQATTADPSQPAVPPPTPYDLFPQTFPAGPPPASPFTPDLKRLRKEFLQLQAKAHPDLQPATQKRHAEALSSLINDAYRTLQDPLKRAQYLLLQQGLDVEDEGSKISGGELLMEVMEAREAVEEAESEAEVGVLRKENGERIAGSVGVLEGAFGKGEWEVAAREAVRLRYWINIEESIRGWEKGKGGGAVHH
;
A
#
# COMPACT_ATOMS: atom_id res chain seq x y z
N MET A 1 -9.68 -46.30 29.64
CA MET A 1 -8.76 -46.29 30.81
C MET A 1 -7.35 -46.05 30.26
N ARG A 2 -6.86 -44.80 30.22
CA ARG A 2 -6.00 -44.12 31.21
C ARG A 2 -4.54 -44.66 31.32
N ARG A 3 -3.64 -43.84 30.77
CA ARG A 3 -2.32 -43.36 31.29
C ARG A 3 -1.07 -44.25 31.24
N SER A 4 -0.10 -43.78 30.43
CA SER A 4 1.32 -43.48 30.76
C SER A 4 1.87 -42.76 29.52
N ILE A 5 2.29 -41.48 29.44
CA ILE A 5 2.84 -40.43 30.31
C ILE A 5 4.28 -40.72 30.81
N LEU A 6 5.21 -39.98 30.18
CA LEU A 6 6.49 -39.43 30.65
C LEU A 6 7.67 -40.37 30.88
N LYS A 7 8.62 -40.34 29.92
CA LYS A 7 10.05 -39.98 30.12
C LYS A 7 10.83 -40.14 28.81
N SER A 8 11.05 -39.05 28.09
CA SER A 8 12.33 -38.77 27.41
C SER A 8 12.39 -37.31 26.98
N ALA A 9 12.52 -36.44 27.97
CA ALA A 9 12.96 -35.07 27.79
C ALA A 9 14.31 -34.98 28.50
N GLN A 10 15.40 -34.99 27.72
CA GLN A 10 16.68 -34.33 28.00
C GLN A 10 17.74 -34.84 27.01
N SER A 11 17.97 -34.07 25.94
CA SER A 11 19.31 -33.72 25.43
C SER A 11 19.25 -33.44 23.93
N ALA A 12 18.78 -32.24 23.56
CA ALA A 12 19.19 -31.52 22.35
C ALA A 12 18.77 -30.04 22.45
N ALA A 13 18.98 -29.43 23.62
CA ALA A 13 18.85 -27.99 23.82
C ALA A 13 20.20 -27.34 23.50
N ARG A 14 20.53 -27.09 22.22
CA ARG A 14 21.55 -26.12 21.81
C ARG A 14 21.51 -25.76 20.32
N ALA A 15 20.46 -25.08 19.87
CA ALA A 15 20.49 -24.30 18.63
C ALA A 15 19.35 -23.27 18.62
N LEU A 16 19.42 -22.28 19.51
CA LEU A 16 18.62 -21.07 19.43
C LEU A 16 19.56 -19.90 19.13
N LYS A 17 19.49 -19.40 17.90
CA LYS A 17 19.69 -18.00 17.48
C LYS A 17 19.46 -17.90 15.97
N GLY A 18 18.19 -17.79 15.60
CA GLY A 18 17.72 -17.40 14.27
C GLY A 18 16.51 -16.52 14.48
N GLU A 19 16.71 -15.21 14.42
CA GLU A 19 15.70 -14.18 14.61
C GLU A 19 14.86 -14.05 13.33
N ASP A 20 13.71 -14.73 13.26
CA ASP A 20 12.69 -14.46 12.23
C ASP A 20 11.65 -13.47 12.79
N ALA A 21 11.97 -12.20 12.63
CA ALA A 21 11.12 -11.08 13.02
C ALA A 21 10.02 -10.82 11.96
N LEU A 22 8.81 -11.25 12.32
CA LEU A 22 7.53 -10.80 11.80
C LEU A 22 7.40 -9.26 11.82
N VAL A 23 7.48 -8.56 10.68
CA VAL A 23 6.96 -7.17 10.56
C VAL A 23 6.58 -6.78 9.12
N TYR A 24 5.29 -6.78 8.79
CA TYR A 24 4.59 -5.81 7.90
C TYR A 24 3.08 -6.17 7.94
N ASN A 25 2.08 -5.29 7.95
CA ASN A 25 2.01 -3.86 7.72
C ASN A 25 0.70 -3.33 8.35
N ARG A 26 0.74 -2.61 9.47
CA ARG A 26 -0.29 -1.61 9.76
C ARG A 26 0.17 -0.36 9.03
N THR A 27 -0.59 0.08 8.04
CA THR A 27 -0.31 1.26 7.20
C THR A 27 -0.43 2.53 8.04
N ILE A 28 0.58 2.78 8.87
CA ILE A 28 0.80 4.08 9.50
C ILE A 28 1.51 4.93 8.42
N PRO A 29 1.03 6.14 8.08
CA PRO A 29 1.78 7.02 7.20
C PRO A 29 3.19 7.17 7.77
N TYR A 30 4.22 6.91 6.95
CA TYR A 30 5.59 7.07 7.39
C TYR A 30 5.84 8.57 7.64
N ILE A 31 5.63 8.97 8.89
CA ILE A 31 5.96 10.29 9.41
C ILE A 31 7.43 10.19 9.85
N CYS A 32 8.28 10.99 9.23
CA CYS A 32 9.71 11.10 9.55
C CYS A 32 9.93 11.24 11.06
N ALA A 33 10.97 10.60 11.61
CA ALA A 33 11.31 10.61 13.04
C ALA A 33 11.56 12.03 13.61
N ALA A 34 11.78 13.04 12.76
CA ALA A 34 11.89 14.44 13.15
C ALA A 34 10.51 15.09 13.43
N CYS A 35 9.48 14.78 12.63
CA CYS A 35 8.11 15.30 12.80
C CYS A 35 7.38 14.72 14.02
N ARG A 36 7.86 13.61 14.61
CA ARG A 36 7.35 13.08 15.89
C ARG A 36 7.68 13.96 17.10
N ARG A 37 8.69 14.85 17.01
CA ARG A 37 9.16 15.63 18.17
C ARG A 37 8.40 16.94 18.39
N THR A 38 7.56 17.37 17.46
CA THR A 38 6.78 18.62 17.59
C THR A 38 5.37 18.43 18.17
N ALA A 39 4.94 17.18 18.42
CA ALA A 39 3.61 16.87 18.96
C ALA A 39 3.60 16.53 20.48
N ALA A 40 4.72 16.72 21.19
CA ALA A 40 4.88 16.31 22.59
C ALA A 40 5.05 17.48 23.57
N THR A 41 4.36 18.60 23.35
CA THR A 41 4.30 19.70 24.33
C THR A 41 2.86 19.82 24.86
N PRO A 42 2.59 19.54 26.15
CA PRO A 42 1.27 19.78 26.73
C PRO A 42 0.99 21.29 26.80
N PRO A 43 -0.26 21.75 26.56
CA PRO A 43 -0.59 23.16 26.72
C PRO A 43 -0.48 23.56 28.19
N SER A 44 0.46 24.45 28.50
CA SER A 44 0.59 25.07 29.81
C SER A 44 -0.57 26.04 30.02
N GLN A 45 -1.25 25.89 31.15
CA GLN A 45 -2.41 26.68 31.56
C GLN A 45 -2.03 28.17 31.70
N ILE A 46 -2.73 29.04 30.97
CA ILE A 46 -2.66 30.49 31.15
C ILE A 46 -3.84 30.89 32.05
N PRO A 47 -3.65 31.68 33.12
CA PRO A 47 -4.73 32.10 33.99
C PRO A 47 -5.68 33.06 33.28
N ILE A 48 -6.97 32.79 33.46
CA ILE A 48 -8.09 33.59 32.95
C ILE A 48 -8.14 34.90 33.76
N THR A 49 -7.88 36.03 33.11
CA THR A 49 -8.22 37.36 33.65
C THR A 49 -9.36 37.94 32.83
N THR A 50 -10.51 38.09 33.47
CA THR A 50 -11.72 38.72 32.96
C THR A 50 -11.50 40.23 32.84
N GLN A 51 -11.33 40.74 31.62
CA GLN A 51 -11.56 42.15 31.33
C GLN A 51 -12.61 42.28 30.24
N ARG A 52 -13.77 42.85 30.62
CA ARG A 52 -14.82 43.30 29.70
C ARG A 52 -14.28 44.49 28.89
N ARG A 53 -14.28 44.36 27.56
CA ARG A 53 -14.03 45.48 26.64
C ARG A 53 -15.28 45.68 25.77
N PRO A 54 -15.74 46.93 25.54
CA PRO A 54 -17.00 47.21 24.88
C PRO A 54 -16.95 46.91 23.36
N LEU A 55 -18.11 46.51 22.82
CA LEU A 55 -18.34 46.24 21.40
C LEU A 55 -18.32 47.55 20.62
N THR A 56 -17.39 47.67 19.67
CA THR A 56 -17.42 48.72 18.64
C THR A 56 -17.48 48.04 17.27
N THR A 57 -18.61 48.16 16.60
CA THR A 57 -18.85 47.64 15.25
C THR A 57 -18.08 48.48 14.24
N THR A 58 -17.05 47.90 13.60
CA THR A 58 -16.42 48.48 12.41
C THR A 58 -16.70 47.55 11.22
N PRO A 59 -17.15 48.06 10.06
CA PRO A 59 -17.47 47.22 8.92
C PRO A 59 -16.19 46.75 8.20
N ILE A 60 -16.13 45.45 7.89
CA ILE A 60 -15.05 44.79 7.15
C ILE A 60 -15.15 45.17 5.66
N PRO A 61 -14.07 45.62 5.00
CA PRO A 61 -14.08 45.83 3.54
C PRO A 61 -14.11 44.48 2.81
N ARG A 62 -15.03 44.36 1.86
CA ARG A 62 -15.24 43.21 0.99
C ARG A 62 -14.02 43.05 0.06
N GLN A 63 -13.21 42.01 0.23
CA GLN A 63 -12.16 41.67 -0.75
C GLN A 63 -12.80 41.20 -2.06
N PRO A 64 -12.37 41.69 -3.23
CA PRO A 64 -12.84 41.19 -4.52
C PRO A 64 -12.28 39.78 -4.79
N PRO A 65 -13.01 38.93 -5.56
CA PRO A 65 -12.58 37.58 -5.87
C PRO A 65 -11.26 37.59 -6.66
N THR A 66 -10.35 36.73 -6.24
CA THR A 66 -9.07 36.44 -6.89
C THR A 66 -9.29 36.10 -8.35
N GLN A 67 -8.58 36.82 -9.22
CA GLN A 67 -8.51 36.57 -10.65
C GLN A 67 -8.04 35.14 -10.89
N ALA A 68 -8.86 34.37 -11.60
CA ALA A 68 -8.47 33.10 -12.18
C ALA A 68 -7.25 33.34 -13.07
N THR A 69 -6.14 32.70 -12.73
CA THR A 69 -4.96 32.66 -13.59
C THR A 69 -5.37 31.97 -14.90
N THR A 70 -5.54 32.75 -15.96
CA THR A 70 -5.63 32.27 -17.32
C THR A 70 -4.38 31.46 -17.63
N ALA A 71 -4.53 30.14 -17.75
CA ALA A 71 -3.47 29.27 -18.22
C ALA A 71 -3.14 29.61 -19.68
N ASP A 72 -1.86 29.86 -19.95
CA ASP A 72 -1.29 30.09 -21.27
C ASP A 72 -1.30 28.77 -22.09
N PRO A 73 -1.94 28.72 -23.27
CA PRO A 73 -2.14 27.47 -24.04
C PRO A 73 -0.90 27.00 -24.84
N SER A 74 0.30 27.51 -24.56
CA SER A 74 1.47 27.33 -25.44
C SER A 74 2.58 26.44 -24.87
N GLN A 75 2.39 25.77 -23.73
CA GLN A 75 3.34 24.75 -23.27
C GLN A 75 2.95 23.38 -23.85
N PRO A 76 3.86 22.65 -24.53
CA PRO A 76 3.63 21.24 -24.80
C PRO A 76 3.43 20.57 -23.44
N ALA A 77 2.26 19.97 -23.22
CA ALA A 77 1.94 19.30 -21.97
C ALA A 77 2.95 18.17 -21.76
N VAL A 78 3.97 18.42 -20.94
CA VAL A 78 4.90 17.38 -20.51
C VAL A 78 4.04 16.35 -19.78
N PRO A 79 3.97 15.09 -20.24
CA PRO A 79 3.19 14.09 -19.54
C PRO A 79 3.69 13.97 -18.10
N PRO A 80 2.79 13.79 -17.12
CA PRO A 80 3.20 13.64 -15.74
C PRO A 80 4.22 12.49 -15.62
N PRO A 81 5.28 12.64 -14.81
CA PRO A 81 6.31 11.62 -14.68
C PRO A 81 5.68 10.30 -14.23
N THR A 82 6.05 9.20 -14.91
CA THR A 82 5.55 7.89 -14.53
C THR A 82 6.19 7.46 -13.21
N PRO A 83 5.56 6.55 -12.44
CA PRO A 83 6.19 5.95 -11.27
C PRO A 83 7.56 5.35 -11.61
N TYR A 84 7.74 4.75 -12.79
CA TYR A 84 9.02 4.15 -13.20
C TYR A 84 10.11 5.20 -13.44
N ASP A 85 9.76 6.37 -14.00
CA ASP A 85 10.72 7.47 -14.22
C ASP A 85 11.28 8.04 -12.91
N LEU A 86 10.53 7.92 -11.81
CA LEU A 86 10.95 8.41 -10.50
C LEU A 86 11.98 7.50 -9.82
N PHE A 87 12.11 6.24 -10.26
CA PHE A 87 13.02 5.25 -9.68
C PHE A 87 14.04 4.72 -10.71
N PRO A 88 14.88 5.58 -11.31
CA PRO A 88 15.79 5.20 -12.39
C PRO A 88 16.91 4.25 -11.92
N GLN A 89 17.26 4.24 -10.62
CA GLN A 89 18.19 3.24 -10.13
C GLN A 89 17.50 1.87 -10.11
N THR A 90 16.26 1.76 -9.67
CA THR A 90 15.53 0.49 -9.60
C THR A 90 15.14 -0.02 -10.99
N PHE A 91 14.72 0.88 -11.88
CA PHE A 91 14.23 0.58 -13.23
C PHE A 91 15.03 1.32 -14.30
N PRO A 92 16.30 0.96 -14.55
CA PRO A 92 17.14 1.65 -15.53
C PRO A 92 16.64 1.49 -16.97
N ALA A 93 15.88 0.42 -17.25
CA ALA A 93 15.30 0.13 -18.55
C ALA A 93 13.83 0.58 -18.69
N GLY A 94 13.25 1.22 -17.65
CA GLY A 94 11.83 1.59 -17.62
C GLY A 94 10.90 0.44 -17.19
N PRO A 95 9.60 0.48 -17.54
CA PRO A 95 8.62 -0.54 -17.17
C PRO A 95 8.76 -1.85 -17.99
N PRO A 96 8.08 -2.93 -17.58
CA PRO A 96 7.94 -4.14 -18.40
C PRO A 96 7.36 -3.84 -19.79
N PRO A 97 7.80 -4.53 -20.86
CA PRO A 97 8.66 -5.73 -20.86
C PRO A 97 10.17 -5.47 -20.78
N ALA A 98 10.62 -4.21 -20.76
CA ALA A 98 12.04 -3.88 -20.74
C ALA A 98 12.72 -4.20 -19.39
N SER A 99 11.94 -4.25 -18.31
CA SER A 99 12.34 -4.71 -16.98
C SER A 99 11.47 -5.89 -16.52
N PRO A 100 11.93 -6.69 -15.54
CA PRO A 100 11.05 -7.64 -14.85
C PRO A 100 9.85 -6.91 -14.21
N PHE A 101 8.74 -7.61 -14.08
CA PHE A 101 7.55 -7.10 -13.40
C PHE A 101 7.78 -6.96 -11.90
N THR A 102 8.48 -7.91 -11.30
CA THR A 102 8.82 -7.92 -9.87
C THR A 102 10.13 -7.18 -9.64
N PRO A 103 10.12 -5.98 -9.03
CA PRO A 103 11.33 -5.25 -8.74
C PRO A 103 12.08 -5.85 -7.56
N ASP A 104 13.36 -5.52 -7.46
CA ASP A 104 14.10 -5.69 -6.22
C ASP A 104 13.54 -4.71 -5.17
N LEU A 105 12.68 -5.21 -4.29
CA LEU A 105 12.03 -4.42 -3.24
C LEU A 105 13.03 -3.77 -2.28
N LYS A 106 14.22 -4.36 -2.09
CA LYS A 106 15.26 -3.77 -1.22
C LYS A 106 15.87 -2.56 -1.91
N ARG A 107 16.16 -2.67 -3.22
CA ARG A 107 16.67 -1.55 -4.03
C ARG A 107 15.63 -0.43 -4.14
N LEU A 108 14.38 -0.78 -4.44
CA LEU A 108 13.25 0.16 -4.50
C LEU A 108 13.13 0.96 -3.19
N ARG A 109 13.14 0.26 -2.05
CA ARG A 109 13.05 0.91 -0.73
C ARG A 109 14.25 1.80 -0.43
N LYS A 110 15.47 1.39 -0.82
CA LYS A 110 16.67 2.20 -0.62
C LYS A 110 16.60 3.50 -1.43
N GLU A 111 16.22 3.42 -2.70
CA GLU A 111 16.06 4.58 -3.57
C GLU A 111 14.94 5.51 -3.07
N PHE A 112 13.80 4.95 -2.66
CA PHE A 112 12.70 5.70 -2.02
C PHE A 112 13.18 6.57 -0.86
N LEU A 113 13.93 5.99 0.09
CA LEU A 113 14.45 6.74 1.24
C LEU A 113 15.40 7.86 0.82
N GLN A 114 16.23 7.63 -0.22
CA GLN A 114 17.12 8.66 -0.76
C GLN A 114 16.36 9.81 -1.42
N LEU A 115 15.34 9.49 -2.21
CA LEU A 115 14.50 10.48 -2.89
C LEU A 115 13.69 11.29 -1.89
N GLN A 116 13.07 10.62 -0.90
CA GLN A 116 12.29 11.28 0.14
C GLN A 116 13.16 12.22 1.00
N ALA A 117 14.40 11.83 1.31
CA ALA A 117 15.33 12.69 2.03
C ALA A 117 15.68 13.98 1.25
N LYS A 118 15.83 13.89 -0.08
CA LYS A 118 16.09 15.04 -0.96
C LYS A 118 14.86 15.96 -1.11
N ALA A 119 13.68 15.35 -1.12
CA ALA A 119 12.39 16.02 -1.29
C ALA A 119 11.83 16.65 0.00
N HIS A 120 12.53 16.57 1.13
CA HIS A 120 11.97 16.94 2.42
C HIS A 120 11.71 18.46 2.55
N PRO A 121 10.47 18.91 2.81
CA PRO A 121 10.11 20.33 2.78
C PRO A 121 10.81 21.18 3.85
N ASP A 122 11.22 20.57 4.98
CA ASP A 122 11.96 21.29 6.02
C ASP A 122 13.40 21.62 5.62
N LEU A 123 13.97 20.93 4.63
CA LEU A 123 15.30 21.22 4.09
C LEU A 123 15.25 22.28 2.97
N GLN A 124 14.04 22.69 2.56
CA GLN A 124 13.84 23.57 1.42
C GLN A 124 13.49 25.00 1.86
N PRO A 125 13.94 26.03 1.12
CA PRO A 125 13.52 27.40 1.36
C PRO A 125 12.00 27.55 1.34
N ALA A 126 11.47 28.51 2.09
CA ALA A 126 10.02 28.77 2.18
C ALA A 126 9.34 28.91 0.80
N THR A 127 10.04 29.44 -0.20
CA THR A 127 9.57 29.60 -1.58
C THR A 127 9.39 28.27 -2.33
N GLN A 128 10.06 27.20 -1.90
CA GLN A 128 10.03 25.88 -2.55
C GLN A 128 9.29 24.82 -1.73
N LYS A 129 8.79 25.16 -0.53
CA LYS A 129 8.10 24.20 0.36
C LYS A 129 6.93 23.49 -0.30
N ARG A 130 6.05 24.22 -0.98
CA ARG A 130 4.89 23.63 -1.67
C ARG A 130 5.30 22.65 -2.77
N HIS A 131 6.36 22.98 -3.51
CA HIS A 131 6.89 22.11 -4.55
C HIS A 131 7.50 20.83 -3.93
N ALA A 132 8.24 20.98 -2.83
CA ALA A 132 8.81 19.86 -2.08
C ALA A 132 7.73 18.93 -1.51
N GLU A 133 6.64 19.49 -0.97
CA GLU A 133 5.47 18.73 -0.51
C GLU A 133 4.83 17.92 -1.64
N ALA A 134 4.58 18.56 -2.79
CA ALA A 134 4.01 17.88 -3.97
C ALA A 134 4.91 16.75 -4.47
N LEU A 135 6.22 17.01 -4.56
CA LEU A 135 7.21 16.03 -5.00
C LEU A 135 7.34 14.86 -4.02
N SER A 136 7.28 15.13 -2.71
CA SER A 136 7.26 14.08 -1.67
C SER A 136 6.00 13.21 -1.78
N SER A 137 4.83 13.81 -2.00
CA SER A 137 3.59 13.05 -2.24
C SER A 137 3.71 12.14 -3.46
N LEU A 138 4.20 12.69 -4.57
CA LEU A 138 4.42 11.96 -5.81
C LEU A 138 5.34 10.75 -5.63
N ILE A 139 6.46 10.91 -4.91
CA ILE A 139 7.38 9.81 -4.58
C ILE A 139 6.68 8.74 -3.73
N ASN A 140 5.87 9.14 -2.75
CA ASN A 140 5.14 8.20 -1.89
C ASN A 140 4.13 7.38 -2.70
N ASP A 141 3.38 8.03 -3.58
CA ASP A 141 2.36 7.36 -4.39
C ASP A 141 3.01 6.40 -5.38
N ALA A 142 4.09 6.83 -6.05
CA ALA A 142 4.86 5.97 -6.94
C ALA A 142 5.46 4.76 -6.20
N TYR A 143 6.04 4.97 -5.01
CA TYR A 143 6.58 3.87 -4.19
C TYR A 143 5.49 2.87 -3.79
N ARG A 144 4.31 3.35 -3.35
CA ARG A 144 3.17 2.51 -2.97
C ARG A 144 2.67 1.69 -4.15
N THR A 145 2.56 2.30 -5.33
CA THR A 145 2.15 1.61 -6.57
C THR A 145 3.16 0.56 -6.99
N LEU A 146 4.47 0.87 -6.93
CA LEU A 146 5.51 -0.06 -7.36
C LEU A 146 5.79 -1.16 -6.34
N GLN A 147 5.56 -0.94 -5.06
CA GLN A 147 5.77 -1.96 -4.03
C GLN A 147 4.70 -3.06 -4.07
N ASP A 148 3.45 -2.68 -4.29
CA ASP A 148 2.30 -3.59 -4.29
C ASP A 148 2.10 -4.24 -5.67
N PRO A 149 2.13 -5.59 -5.78
CA PRO A 149 2.02 -6.26 -7.06
C PRO A 149 0.68 -6.01 -7.77
N LEU A 150 -0.43 -5.89 -7.03
CA LEU A 150 -1.73 -5.61 -7.64
C LEU A 150 -1.78 -4.19 -8.19
N LYS A 151 -1.39 -3.20 -7.39
CA LYS A 151 -1.37 -1.79 -7.85
C LYS A 151 -0.42 -1.60 -9.02
N ARG A 152 0.72 -2.30 -9.01
CA ARG A 152 1.66 -2.29 -10.13
C ARG A 152 1.03 -2.87 -11.40
N ALA A 153 0.36 -4.01 -11.29
CA ALA A 153 -0.32 -4.63 -12.42
C ALA A 153 -1.44 -3.74 -12.97
N GLN A 154 -2.30 -3.20 -12.11
CA GLN A 154 -3.36 -2.25 -12.48
C GLN A 154 -2.78 -1.02 -13.18
N TYR A 155 -1.72 -0.43 -12.62
CA TYR A 155 -1.05 0.73 -13.23
C TYR A 155 -0.55 0.41 -14.64
N LEU A 156 0.17 -0.70 -14.81
CA LEU A 156 0.72 -1.09 -16.11
C LEU A 156 -0.38 -1.39 -17.14
N LEU A 157 -1.47 -2.03 -16.73
CA LEU A 157 -2.61 -2.32 -17.60
C LEU A 157 -3.38 -1.05 -17.99
N LEU A 158 -3.53 -0.11 -17.05
CA LEU A 158 -4.13 1.19 -17.33
C LEU A 158 -3.32 1.97 -18.39
N GLN A 159 -1.98 1.86 -18.39
CA GLN A 159 -1.15 2.44 -19.46
C GLN A 159 -1.42 1.81 -20.84
N GLN A 160 -1.95 0.59 -20.89
CA GLN A 160 -2.38 -0.08 -22.12
C GLN A 160 -3.86 0.15 -22.45
N GLY A 161 -4.56 0.98 -21.67
CA GLY A 161 -6.00 1.23 -21.83
C GLY A 161 -6.90 0.11 -21.29
N LEU A 162 -6.36 -0.79 -20.47
CA LEU A 162 -7.11 -1.87 -19.83
C LEU A 162 -7.36 -1.54 -18.36
N ASP A 163 -8.61 -1.25 -18.01
CA ASP A 163 -9.02 -1.02 -16.64
C ASP A 163 -9.54 -2.30 -15.98
N VAL A 164 -8.78 -2.81 -15.02
CA VAL A 164 -9.09 -4.04 -14.28
C VAL A 164 -10.23 -3.83 -13.26
N GLU A 165 -10.43 -2.59 -12.80
CA GLU A 165 -11.47 -2.30 -11.82
C GLU A 165 -12.86 -2.36 -12.45
N ASP A 166 -13.02 -1.70 -13.61
CA ASP A 166 -14.27 -1.64 -14.37
C ASP A 166 -14.62 -2.98 -15.06
N GLU A 167 -13.61 -3.68 -15.58
CA GLU A 167 -13.83 -4.92 -16.33
C GLU A 167 -13.78 -6.18 -15.44
N GLY A 168 -13.52 -6.04 -14.14
CA GLY A 168 -13.29 -7.16 -13.23
C GLY A 168 -14.43 -8.20 -13.21
N SER A 169 -15.68 -7.76 -13.28
CA SER A 169 -16.85 -8.66 -13.30
C SER A 169 -17.03 -9.38 -14.63
N LYS A 170 -16.56 -8.80 -15.75
CA LYS A 170 -16.65 -9.40 -17.08
C LYS A 170 -15.51 -10.38 -17.36
N ILE A 171 -14.36 -10.12 -16.74
CA ILE A 171 -13.12 -10.88 -16.89
C ILE A 171 -13.10 -12.11 -15.96
N SER A 172 -13.87 -12.09 -14.88
CA SER A 172 -13.94 -13.21 -13.91
C SER A 172 -14.65 -14.42 -14.51
N GLY A 173 -13.92 -15.52 -14.71
CA GLY A 173 -14.47 -16.80 -15.13
C GLY A 173 -15.22 -17.53 -14.00
N GLY A 174 -16.12 -18.45 -14.35
CA GLY A 174 -16.91 -19.21 -13.37
C GLY A 174 -16.06 -20.08 -12.43
N GLU A 175 -14.95 -20.64 -12.93
CA GLU A 175 -14.00 -21.43 -12.13
C GLU A 175 -13.37 -20.60 -11.01
N LEU A 176 -12.90 -19.39 -11.34
CA LEU A 176 -12.32 -18.46 -10.35
C LEU A 176 -13.34 -18.10 -9.26
N LEU A 177 -14.59 -17.85 -9.63
CA LEU A 177 -15.61 -17.49 -8.65
C LEU A 177 -15.87 -18.62 -7.66
N MET A 178 -15.92 -19.88 -8.14
CA MET A 178 -16.05 -21.04 -7.26
C MET A 178 -14.86 -21.15 -6.30
N GLU A 179 -13.62 -21.06 -6.80
CA GLU A 179 -12.43 -21.12 -5.94
C GLU A 179 -12.43 -20.01 -4.86
N VAL A 180 -12.88 -18.80 -5.21
CA VAL A 180 -12.96 -17.67 -4.28
C VAL A 180 -14.05 -17.87 -3.24
N MET A 181 -15.20 -18.43 -3.64
CA MET A 181 -16.28 -18.75 -2.71
C MET A 181 -15.85 -19.83 -1.71
N GLU A 182 -15.24 -20.92 -2.19
CA GLU A 182 -14.70 -21.99 -1.35
C GLU A 182 -13.65 -21.46 -0.36
N ALA A 183 -12.73 -20.60 -0.83
CA ALA A 183 -11.73 -20.00 0.03
C ALA A 183 -12.33 -19.08 1.10
N ARG A 184 -13.42 -18.37 0.80
CA ARG A 184 -14.13 -17.53 1.78
C ARG A 184 -14.85 -18.37 2.82
N GLU A 185 -15.57 -19.40 2.40
CA GLU A 185 -16.25 -20.34 3.28
C GLU A 185 -15.25 -20.99 4.25
N ALA A 186 -14.10 -21.47 3.75
CA ALA A 186 -13.06 -22.03 4.60
C ALA A 186 -12.55 -21.04 5.67
N VAL A 187 -12.46 -19.74 5.35
CA VAL A 187 -12.08 -18.69 6.32
C VAL A 187 -13.17 -18.44 7.36
N GLU A 188 -14.44 -18.54 6.96
CA GLU A 188 -15.59 -18.36 7.85
C GLU A 188 -15.76 -19.56 8.81
N GLU A 189 -15.51 -20.77 8.32
CA GLU A 189 -15.62 -22.02 9.08
C GLU A 189 -14.43 -22.30 9.99
N ALA A 190 -13.30 -21.62 9.81
CA ALA A 190 -12.13 -21.81 10.66
C ALA A 190 -12.46 -21.53 12.13
N GLU A 191 -12.17 -22.49 13.02
CA GLU A 191 -12.47 -22.43 14.45
C GLU A 191 -11.22 -22.17 15.32
N SER A 192 -10.04 -22.31 14.71
CA SER A 192 -8.77 -22.22 15.41
C SER A 192 -7.72 -21.39 14.64
N GLU A 193 -6.81 -20.78 15.39
CA GLU A 193 -5.68 -20.04 14.81
C GLU A 193 -4.73 -20.96 14.01
N ALA A 194 -4.72 -22.26 14.32
CA ALA A 194 -3.97 -23.25 13.55
C ALA A 194 -4.56 -23.44 12.14
N GLU A 195 -5.88 -23.56 12.01
CA GLU A 195 -6.58 -23.63 10.71
C GLU A 195 -6.37 -22.36 9.90
N VAL A 196 -6.53 -21.19 10.52
CA VAL A 196 -6.25 -19.89 9.87
C VAL A 196 -4.80 -19.79 9.41
N GLY A 197 -3.86 -20.37 10.16
CA GLY A 197 -2.45 -20.47 9.76
C GLY A 197 -2.25 -21.28 8.48
N VAL A 198 -3.01 -22.36 8.29
CA VAL A 198 -2.99 -23.17 7.05
C VAL A 198 -3.58 -22.35 5.89
N LEU A 199 -4.76 -21.74 6.09
CA LEU A 199 -5.41 -20.92 5.07
C LEU A 199 -4.55 -19.74 4.61
N ARG A 200 -3.86 -19.08 5.56
CA ARG A 200 -2.89 -18.02 5.25
C ARG A 200 -1.78 -18.52 4.35
N LYS A 201 -1.25 -19.71 4.64
CA LYS A 201 -0.17 -20.31 3.83
C LYS A 201 -0.67 -20.63 2.42
N GLU A 202 -1.81 -21.30 2.29
CA GLU A 202 -2.42 -21.64 1.00
C GLU A 202 -2.74 -20.38 0.17
N ASN A 203 -3.33 -19.36 0.79
CA ASN A 203 -3.61 -18.10 0.11
C ASN A 203 -2.31 -17.38 -0.28
N GLY A 204 -1.27 -17.43 0.55
CA GLY A 204 0.05 -16.92 0.21
C GLY A 204 0.67 -17.62 -1.02
N GLU A 205 0.47 -18.94 -1.15
CA GLU A 205 0.89 -19.70 -2.34
C GLU A 205 0.08 -19.30 -3.58
N ARG A 206 -1.24 -19.07 -3.47
CA ARG A 206 -2.08 -18.54 -4.55
C ARG A 206 -1.62 -17.16 -5.01
N ILE A 207 -1.37 -16.24 -4.07
CA ILE A 207 -0.83 -14.90 -4.38
C ILE A 207 0.52 -15.01 -5.09
N ALA A 208 1.44 -15.82 -4.59
CA ALA A 208 2.75 -16.02 -5.20
C ALA A 208 2.65 -16.60 -6.62
N GLY A 209 1.74 -17.57 -6.81
CA GLY A 209 1.42 -18.14 -8.13
C GLY A 209 0.92 -17.07 -9.11
N SER A 210 -0.06 -16.25 -8.68
CA SER A 210 -0.58 -15.15 -9.50
C SER A 210 0.47 -14.13 -9.87
N VAL A 211 1.36 -13.75 -8.93
CA VAL A 211 2.48 -12.86 -9.22
C VAL A 211 3.45 -13.48 -10.23
N GLY A 212 3.70 -14.79 -10.16
CA GLY A 212 4.52 -15.50 -11.15
C GLY A 212 3.91 -15.52 -12.55
N VAL A 213 2.59 -15.66 -12.66
CA VAL A 213 1.87 -15.57 -13.94
C VAL A 213 1.95 -14.14 -14.50
N LEU A 214 1.75 -13.12 -13.67
CA LEU A 214 1.92 -11.72 -14.06
C LEU A 214 3.34 -11.43 -14.56
N GLU A 215 4.37 -11.96 -13.90
CA GLU A 215 5.76 -11.85 -14.34
C GLU A 215 5.95 -12.34 -15.78
N GLY A 216 5.44 -13.54 -16.06
CA GLY A 216 5.51 -14.12 -17.40
C GLY A 216 4.70 -13.33 -18.44
N ALA A 217 3.49 -12.91 -18.08
CA ALA A 217 2.59 -12.19 -18.99
C ALA A 217 3.15 -10.81 -19.37
N PHE A 218 3.59 -10.02 -18.38
CA PHE A 218 4.21 -8.71 -18.62
C PHE A 218 5.54 -8.81 -19.36
N GLY A 219 6.35 -9.85 -19.06
CA GLY A 219 7.61 -10.08 -19.78
C GLY A 219 7.42 -10.41 -21.27
N LYS A 220 6.27 -10.98 -21.65
CA LYS A 220 5.93 -11.31 -23.05
C LYS A 220 5.01 -10.29 -23.73
N GLY A 221 4.47 -9.32 -23.00
CA GLY A 221 3.47 -8.38 -23.51
C GLY A 221 2.08 -9.01 -23.70
N GLU A 222 1.75 -10.08 -22.97
CA GLU A 222 0.43 -10.73 -23.01
C GLU A 222 -0.58 -9.99 -22.12
N TRP A 223 -1.00 -8.80 -22.54
CA TRP A 223 -1.81 -7.88 -21.71
C TRP A 223 -3.16 -8.44 -21.26
N GLU A 224 -3.82 -9.22 -22.11
CA GLU A 224 -5.11 -9.85 -21.74
C GLU A 224 -4.95 -10.93 -20.66
N VAL A 225 -3.83 -11.68 -20.70
CA VAL A 225 -3.49 -12.66 -19.67
C VAL A 225 -3.19 -11.94 -18.37
N ALA A 226 -2.40 -10.86 -18.43
CA ALA A 226 -2.10 -10.03 -17.28
C ALA A 226 -3.36 -9.40 -16.67
N ALA A 227 -4.33 -8.96 -17.49
CA ALA A 227 -5.60 -8.42 -17.01
C ALA A 227 -6.44 -9.46 -16.26
N ARG A 228 -6.62 -10.66 -16.83
CA ARG A 228 -7.29 -11.77 -16.15
C ARG A 228 -6.62 -12.13 -14.83
N GLU A 229 -5.30 -12.19 -14.84
CA GLU A 229 -4.54 -12.56 -13.65
C GLU A 229 -4.56 -11.46 -12.57
N ALA A 230 -4.59 -10.18 -12.96
CA ALA A 230 -4.73 -9.08 -12.02
C ALA A 230 -6.09 -9.13 -11.28
N VAL A 231 -7.16 -9.51 -11.97
CA VAL A 231 -8.47 -9.75 -11.35
C VAL A 231 -8.39 -10.91 -10.35
N ARG A 232 -7.76 -12.04 -10.73
CA ARG A 232 -7.55 -13.19 -9.83
C ARG A 232 -6.75 -12.79 -8.58
N LEU A 233 -5.63 -12.07 -8.76
CA LEU A 233 -4.80 -11.57 -7.67
C LEU A 233 -5.58 -10.67 -6.69
N ARG A 234 -6.47 -9.81 -7.19
CA ARG A 234 -7.34 -8.97 -6.36
C ARG A 234 -8.19 -9.81 -5.39
N TYR A 235 -8.77 -10.92 -5.85
CA TYR A 235 -9.55 -11.79 -4.98
C TYR A 235 -8.70 -12.44 -3.88
N TRP A 236 -7.51 -12.92 -4.21
CA TRP A 236 -6.59 -13.50 -3.21
C TRP A 236 -6.11 -12.49 -2.17
N ILE A 237 -5.88 -11.23 -2.58
CA ILE A 237 -5.57 -10.15 -1.64
C ILE A 237 -6.76 -9.87 -0.72
N ASN A 238 -7.98 -9.81 -1.25
CA ASN A 238 -9.18 -9.62 -0.42
C ASN A 238 -9.37 -10.78 0.58
N ILE A 239 -9.08 -12.02 0.18
CA ILE A 239 -9.11 -13.17 1.09
C ILE A 239 -8.02 -13.06 2.16
N GLU A 240 -6.80 -12.59 1.83
CA GLU A 240 -5.75 -12.33 2.82
C GLU A 240 -6.20 -11.31 3.87
N GLU A 241 -6.93 -10.27 3.45
CA GLU A 241 -7.51 -9.28 4.36
C GLU A 241 -8.56 -9.91 5.29
N SER A 242 -9.42 -10.79 4.78
CA SER A 242 -10.37 -11.57 5.59
C SER A 242 -9.66 -12.49 6.60
N ILE A 243 -8.64 -13.23 6.16
CA ILE A 243 -7.79 -14.09 7.03
C ILE A 243 -7.11 -13.26 8.12
N ARG A 244 -6.61 -12.08 7.77
CA ARG A 244 -5.96 -11.17 8.72
C ARG A 244 -6.94 -10.56 9.73
N GLY A 245 -8.19 -10.33 9.30
CA GLY A 245 -9.27 -9.81 10.14
C GLY A 245 -10.01 -10.87 10.96
N TRP A 246 -9.67 -12.14 10.81
CA TRP A 246 -10.33 -13.23 11.52
C TRP A 246 -10.11 -13.14 13.04
N GLU A 247 -11.18 -13.33 13.81
CA GLU A 247 -11.16 -13.41 15.28
C GLU A 247 -11.97 -14.63 15.74
N LYS A 248 -11.43 -15.43 16.66
CA LYS A 248 -12.11 -16.64 17.16
C LYS A 248 -13.50 -16.32 17.72
N GLY A 249 -14.53 -16.99 17.20
CA GLY A 249 -15.93 -16.86 17.66
C GLY A 249 -16.70 -15.65 17.10
N LYS A 250 -16.04 -14.80 16.30
CA LYS A 250 -16.71 -13.93 15.32
C LYS A 250 -16.45 -14.58 13.98
N GLY A 251 -17.43 -15.34 13.47
CA GLY A 251 -17.37 -15.85 12.08
C GLY A 251 -16.85 -14.76 11.17
N GLY A 252 -15.83 -15.09 10.38
CA GLY A 252 -14.94 -14.17 9.65
C GLY A 252 -15.64 -12.88 9.26
N GLY A 253 -15.19 -11.77 9.87
CA GLY A 253 -15.92 -10.51 9.88
C GLY A 253 -16.46 -10.11 8.51
N ALA A 254 -17.78 -9.98 8.43
CA ALA A 254 -18.45 -9.24 7.39
C ALA A 254 -17.84 -7.84 7.31
N VAL A 255 -16.95 -7.64 6.33
CA VAL A 255 -16.57 -6.30 5.89
C VAL A 255 -17.78 -5.79 5.11
N HIS A 256 -18.66 -5.06 5.80
CA HIS A 256 -19.71 -4.29 5.15
C HIS A 256 -19.05 -3.33 4.16
N HIS A 257 -19.39 -3.51 2.88
CA HIS A 257 -19.10 -2.58 1.79
C HIS A 257 -19.80 -1.23 2.01
#